data_AF-A0A1J3DW95-F1
#
_entry.id   AF-A0A1J3DW95-F1
#
_cell.length_a   1.000
_cell.length_b   1.000
_cell.length_c   1.000
_cell.angle_alpha   90.00
_cell.angle_beta   90.00
_cell.angle_gamma   90.00
#
_symmetry.space_group_name_H-M   'P 1'
#
loop_
_entity.id
_entity.type
_entity.pdbx_description
1 polymer ?
#
loop_
_entity_poly.entity_id
_entity_poly.type
_entity_poly.pdbx_seq_one_letter_code
_entity_poly.pdbx_strand_id
1 'polypeptide(L)'
;KVLFSMLISNLHTICGKEKFEDSIKKVVGMGFDPTQSLSKFVQALHAVYQLSDKTIQEKVNVYQRLGFVEGDVWAMFKKWPCFLSFSEINILNSIETFLELGFSRDEFKMMVKRFPSCIGSSAETVKKKTEVVVKQ
;
A
#
# COMPACT_ATOMS: atom_id res chain seq x y z
N LYS A 1 9.83 -22.73 11.47
CA LYS A 1 10.57 -21.98 12.53
C LYS A 1 10.98 -20.57 12.08
N VAL A 2 11.54 -20.37 10.87
CA VAL A 2 12.02 -19.05 10.39
C VAL A 2 10.91 -18.01 10.14
N LEU A 3 9.75 -18.42 9.60
CA LEU A 3 8.62 -17.51 9.41
C LEU A 3 8.10 -16.95 10.74
N PHE A 4 7.96 -17.82 11.74
CA PHE A 4 7.57 -17.40 13.10
C PHE A 4 8.59 -16.44 13.70
N SER A 5 9.90 -16.68 13.56
CA SER A 5 10.91 -15.75 14.10
C SER A 5 10.94 -14.41 13.37
N MET A 6 10.82 -14.37 12.03
CA MET A 6 10.74 -13.10 11.28
C MET A 6 9.49 -12.29 11.64
N LEU A 7 8.37 -12.96 11.88
CA LEU A 7 7.14 -12.31 12.31
C LEU A 7 7.25 -11.78 13.74
N ILE A 8 7.90 -12.52 14.65
CA ILE A 8 8.14 -12.07 16.03
C ILE A 8 9.13 -10.88 16.09
N SER A 9 10.12 -10.82 15.19
CA SER A 9 11.12 -9.74 15.20
C SER A 9 10.63 -8.41 14.59
N ASN A 10 9.63 -8.43 13.70
CA ASN A 10 9.07 -7.22 13.08
C ASN A 10 7.66 -6.86 13.56
N LEU A 11 6.90 -7.80 14.15
CA LEU A 11 5.64 -7.51 14.83
C LEU A 11 5.89 -7.53 16.35
N HIS A 12 6.07 -6.35 16.94
CA HIS A 12 6.17 -6.16 18.39
C HIS A 12 4.85 -6.42 19.15
N THR A 13 3.98 -7.29 18.66
CA THR A 13 2.63 -7.48 19.20
C THR A 13 2.33 -8.97 19.35
N ILE A 14 2.69 -9.50 20.52
CA ILE A 14 2.20 -10.78 21.00
C ILE A 14 0.70 -10.60 21.29
N CYS A 15 -0.15 -10.89 20.31
CA CYS A 15 -1.58 -11.09 20.50
C CYS A 15 -1.91 -12.51 20.01
N GLY A 16 -2.82 -13.18 20.73
CA GLY A 16 -2.98 -14.64 20.76
C GLY A 16 -3.01 -15.38 19.42
N LYS A 17 -2.60 -16.65 19.46
CA LYS A 17 -2.48 -17.58 18.32
C LYS A 17 -3.67 -17.54 17.36
N GLU A 18 -4.90 -17.47 17.88
CA GLU A 18 -6.13 -17.44 17.09
C GLU A 18 -6.22 -16.20 16.17
N LYS A 19 -5.96 -14.99 16.70
CA LYS A 19 -5.98 -13.75 15.91
C LYS A 19 -4.95 -13.77 14.78
N PHE A 20 -3.81 -14.40 15.02
CA PHE A 20 -2.77 -14.56 14.02
C PHE A 20 -3.18 -15.53 12.90
N GLU A 21 -3.76 -16.68 13.26
CA GLU A 21 -4.26 -17.65 12.29
C GLU A 21 -5.39 -17.07 11.42
N ASP A 22 -6.30 -16.30 12.00
CA ASP A 22 -7.36 -15.64 11.26
C ASP A 22 -6.83 -14.55 10.32
N SER A 23 -5.79 -13.82 10.73
CA SER A 23 -5.10 -12.86 9.87
C SER A 23 -4.45 -13.53 8.67
N ILE A 24 -3.84 -14.72 8.85
CA ILE A 24 -3.30 -15.52 7.74
C ILE A 24 -4.42 -15.92 6.78
N LYS A 25 -5.52 -16.50 7.28
CA LYS A 25 -6.65 -16.93 6.44
C LYS A 25 -7.21 -15.75 5.63
N LYS A 26 -7.32 -14.58 6.25
CA LYS A 26 -7.77 -13.35 5.60
C LYS A 26 -6.85 -12.91 4.47
N VAL A 27 -5.54 -12.85 4.72
CA VAL A 27 -4.53 -12.47 3.69
C VAL A 27 -4.52 -13.46 2.53
N VAL A 28 -4.63 -14.76 2.83
CA VAL A 28 -4.78 -15.80 1.80
C VAL A 28 -6.08 -15.63 1.03
N GLY A 29 -7.20 -15.36 1.71
CA GLY A 29 -8.50 -15.09 1.08
C GLY A 29 -8.52 -13.84 0.20
N MET A 30 -7.68 -12.84 0.51
CA MET A 30 -7.44 -11.68 -0.36
C MET A 30 -6.60 -12.02 -1.60
N GLY A 31 -6.08 -13.24 -1.70
CA GLY A 31 -5.33 -13.76 -2.85
C GLY A 31 -3.82 -13.53 -2.76
N PHE A 32 -3.27 -13.32 -1.56
CA PHE A 32 -1.82 -13.32 -1.36
C PHE A 32 -1.32 -14.74 -1.17
N ASP A 33 -0.34 -15.11 -1.99
CA ASP A 33 0.34 -16.39 -1.89
C ASP A 33 1.73 -16.18 -1.25
N PRO A 34 1.99 -16.77 -0.07
CA PRO A 34 3.28 -16.65 0.60
C PRO A 34 4.44 -17.27 -0.20
N THR A 35 4.16 -18.17 -1.16
CA THR A 35 5.16 -18.82 -2.01
C THR A 35 5.55 -17.96 -3.22
N GLN A 36 4.62 -17.15 -3.74
CA GLN A 36 4.87 -16.28 -4.90
C GLN A 36 5.59 -14.99 -4.50
N SER A 37 5.19 -14.39 -3.38
CA SER A 37 5.80 -13.13 -2.92
C SER A 37 5.70 -12.97 -1.41
N LEU A 38 6.67 -13.56 -0.71
CA LEU A 38 6.75 -13.51 0.75
C LEU A 38 6.76 -12.07 1.30
N SER A 39 7.44 -11.15 0.62
CA SER A 39 7.47 -9.73 1.02
C SER A 39 6.07 -9.09 1.01
N LYS A 40 5.31 -9.27 -0.09
CA LYS A 40 3.93 -8.74 -0.18
C LYS A 40 3.02 -9.43 0.83
N PHE A 41 3.18 -10.74 1.01
CA PHE A 41 2.42 -11.49 2.01
C PHE A 41 2.64 -10.94 3.43
N VAL A 42 3.90 -10.71 3.83
CA VAL A 42 4.23 -10.14 5.14
C VAL A 42 3.71 -8.72 5.29
N GLN A 43 3.81 -7.89 4.24
CA GLN A 43 3.26 -6.53 4.25
C GLN A 43 1.73 -6.52 4.40
N ALA A 44 1.03 -7.39 3.66
CA ALA A 44 -0.42 -7.54 3.76
C ALA A 44 -0.83 -8.05 5.14
N LEU A 45 -0.10 -9.02 5.69
CA LEU A 45 -0.30 -9.53 7.04
C LEU A 45 -0.15 -8.43 8.08
N HIS A 46 0.91 -7.62 7.98
CA HIS A 46 1.09 -6.47 8.85
C HIS A 46 -0.06 -5.46 8.73
N ALA A 47 -0.52 -5.17 7.50
CA ALA A 47 -1.63 -4.24 7.27
C ALA A 47 -2.95 -4.74 7.89
N VAL A 48 -3.34 -6.01 7.67
CA VAL A 48 -4.60 -6.54 8.23
C VAL A 48 -4.54 -6.77 9.73
N TYR A 49 -3.33 -6.90 10.29
CA TYR A 49 -3.12 -7.09 11.72
C TYR A 49 -3.25 -5.76 12.48
N GLN A 50 -2.69 -4.68 11.92
CA GLN A 50 -2.71 -3.36 12.55
C GLN A 50 -4.00 -2.58 12.30
N LEU A 51 -4.69 -2.85 11.19
CA LEU A 51 -5.88 -2.11 10.79
C LEU A 51 -7.14 -2.97 10.97
N SER A 52 -8.12 -2.44 11.69
CA SER A 52 -9.45 -3.06 11.74
C SER A 52 -10.10 -3.05 10.36
N ASP A 53 -11.07 -3.94 10.11
CA ASP A 53 -11.84 -3.93 8.85
C ASP A 53 -12.50 -2.58 8.59
N LYS A 54 -13.03 -1.95 9.63
CA LYS A 54 -13.59 -0.60 9.57
C LYS A 54 -12.53 0.41 9.09
N THR A 55 -11.33 0.38 9.67
CA THR A 55 -10.23 1.28 9.31
C THR A 55 -9.73 1.04 7.88
N ILE A 56 -9.69 -0.21 7.43
CA ILE A 56 -9.34 -0.53 6.03
C ILE A 56 -10.39 0.08 5.10
N GLN A 57 -11.67 -0.09 5.39
CA GLN A 57 -12.75 0.49 4.57
C GLN A 57 -12.73 2.02 4.57
N GLU A 58 -12.51 2.66 5.72
CA GLU A 58 -12.34 4.11 5.80
C GLU A 58 -11.19 4.60 4.90
N LYS A 59 -10.07 3.87 4.87
CA LYS A 59 -8.92 4.18 4.00
C LYS A 59 -9.24 3.95 2.52
N VAL A 60 -9.97 2.90 2.16
CA VAL A 60 -10.45 2.68 0.79
C VAL A 60 -11.36 3.84 0.36
N ASN A 61 -12.25 4.31 1.24
CA ASN A 61 -13.14 5.44 0.98
C ASN A 61 -12.37 6.75 0.74
N VAL A 62 -11.23 6.97 1.41
CA VAL A 62 -10.33 8.11 1.13
C VAL A 62 -9.89 8.09 -0.33
N TYR A 63 -9.40 6.95 -0.83
CA TYR A 63 -8.99 6.83 -2.22
C TYR A 63 -10.16 7.00 -3.20
N GLN A 64 -11.36 6.53 -2.86
CA GLN A 64 -12.55 6.77 -3.68
C GLN A 64 -12.90 8.25 -3.78
N ARG A 65 -12.85 9.01 -2.67
CA ARG A 65 -13.05 10.47 -2.69
C ARG A 65 -12.01 11.21 -3.53
N LEU A 66 -10.81 10.64 -3.66
CA LEU A 66 -9.74 11.14 -4.53
C LEU A 66 -9.89 10.69 -6.00
N GLY A 67 -10.98 10.00 -6.34
CA GLY A 67 -11.34 9.64 -7.71
C GLY A 67 -10.80 8.30 -8.19
N PHE A 68 -10.38 7.41 -7.28
CA PHE A 68 -10.02 6.03 -7.62
C PHE A 68 -11.26 5.12 -7.57
N VAL A 69 -11.36 4.17 -8.50
CA VAL A 69 -12.37 3.11 -8.44
C VAL A 69 -11.96 2.09 -7.39
N GLU A 70 -12.90 1.54 -6.62
CA GLU A 70 -12.61 0.59 -5.54
C GLU A 70 -11.76 -0.61 -6.01
N GLY A 71 -12.10 -1.17 -7.16
CA GLY A 71 -11.34 -2.26 -7.77
C GLY A 71 -9.88 -1.91 -8.06
N ASP A 72 -9.60 -0.66 -8.43
CA ASP A 72 -8.22 -0.17 -8.61
C ASP A 72 -7.49 -0.10 -7.26
N VAL A 73 -8.16 0.34 -6.19
CA VAL A 73 -7.57 0.40 -4.84
C VAL A 73 -7.18 -0.99 -4.37
N TRP A 74 -8.05 -1.99 -4.57
CA TRP A 74 -7.74 -3.39 -4.25
C TRP A 74 -6.62 -3.96 -5.14
N ALA A 75 -6.57 -3.60 -6.43
CA ALA A 75 -5.47 -3.99 -7.30
C ALA A 75 -4.14 -3.36 -6.86
N MET A 76 -4.15 -2.11 -6.40
CA MET A 76 -2.99 -1.45 -5.81
C MET A 76 -2.56 -2.12 -4.51
N PHE A 77 -3.51 -2.51 -3.65
CA PHE A 77 -3.22 -3.26 -2.42
C PHE A 77 -2.47 -4.55 -2.70
N LYS A 78 -2.89 -5.31 -3.70
CA LYS A 78 -2.19 -6.55 -4.12
C LYS A 78 -0.78 -6.29 -4.65
N LYS A 79 -0.53 -5.13 -5.25
CA LYS A 79 0.80 -4.75 -5.74
C LYS A 79 1.72 -4.32 -4.60
N TRP A 80 1.22 -3.49 -3.69
CA TRP A 80 1.99 -2.92 -2.59
C TRP A 80 1.13 -2.64 -1.36
N PRO A 81 0.96 -3.63 -0.45
CA PRO A 81 0.00 -3.55 0.65
C PRO A 81 0.22 -2.38 1.61
N CYS A 82 1.49 -1.96 1.78
CA CYS A 82 1.84 -0.84 2.64
C CYS A 82 1.18 0.48 2.25
N PHE A 83 0.69 0.66 1.01
CA PHE A 83 0.10 1.94 0.60
C PHE A 83 -1.14 2.35 1.43
N LEU A 84 -1.84 1.39 2.06
CA LEU A 84 -2.94 1.70 2.98
C LEU A 84 -2.45 2.30 4.29
N SER A 85 -1.18 2.17 4.67
CA SER A 85 -0.68 2.77 5.91
C SER A 85 -0.58 4.29 5.84
N PHE A 86 -0.58 4.90 4.65
CA PHE A 86 -0.53 6.35 4.52
C PHE A 86 -1.76 7.04 5.12
N SER A 87 -1.53 8.20 5.74
CA SER A 87 -2.61 9.09 6.16
C SER A 87 -3.19 9.84 4.95
N GLU A 88 -4.43 10.32 5.07
CA GLU A 88 -5.05 11.17 4.05
C GLU A 88 -4.17 12.41 3.76
N ILE A 89 -3.58 13.02 4.79
CA ILE A 89 -2.64 14.13 4.64
C ILE A 89 -1.42 13.74 3.79
N ASN A 90 -0.82 12.56 4.02
CA ASN A 90 0.32 12.12 3.21
C ASN A 90 -0.06 11.94 1.74
N ILE A 91 -1.27 11.44 1.46
CA ILE A 91 -1.77 11.24 0.10
C ILE A 91 -2.02 12.60 -0.56
N LEU A 92 -2.65 13.54 0.14
CA LEU A 92 -2.90 14.89 -0.36
C LEU A 92 -1.60 15.65 -0.67
N ASN A 93 -0.61 15.60 0.23
CA ASN A 93 0.70 16.20 -0.01
C ASN A 93 1.41 15.56 -1.21
N SER A 94 1.22 14.26 -1.42
CA SER A 94 1.75 13.58 -2.62
C SER A 94 1.06 14.09 -3.87
N ILE A 95 -0.27 14.28 -3.86
CA ILE A 95 -0.99 14.85 -5.00
C ILE A 95 -0.45 16.25 -5.30
N GLU A 96 -0.36 17.12 -4.31
CA GLU A 96 0.16 18.48 -4.45
C GLU A 96 1.57 18.50 -5.03
N THR A 97 2.47 17.68 -4.49
CA THR A 97 3.83 17.51 -5.03
C THR A 97 3.82 17.18 -6.52
N PHE A 98 2.97 16.25 -6.96
CA PHE A 98 2.91 15.90 -8.39
C PHE A 98 2.31 17.03 -9.24
N LEU A 99 1.32 17.77 -8.73
CA LEU A 99 0.75 18.92 -9.41
C LEU A 99 1.79 20.04 -9.60
N GLU A 100 2.60 20.34 -8.58
CA GLU A 100 3.69 21.33 -8.64
C GLU A 100 4.78 20.95 -9.67
N LEU A 101 4.95 19.65 -9.93
CA LEU A 101 5.84 19.13 -10.96
C LEU A 101 5.24 19.19 -12.37
N GLY A 102 4.00 19.66 -12.51
CA GLY A 102 3.31 19.82 -13.79
C GLY A 102 2.47 18.61 -14.23
N PHE A 103 2.32 17.58 -13.39
CA PHE A 103 1.42 16.46 -13.69
C PHE A 103 -0.03 16.85 -13.43
N SER A 104 -0.93 16.35 -14.27
CA SER A 104 -2.37 16.41 -14.02
C SER A 104 -2.82 15.39 -12.96
N ARG A 105 -4.02 15.60 -12.40
CA ARG A 105 -4.63 14.62 -11.47
C ARG A 105 -4.84 13.25 -12.11
N ASP A 106 -5.13 13.20 -13.41
CA ASP A 106 -5.32 11.93 -14.13
C ASP A 106 -3.99 11.20 -14.35
N GLU A 107 -2.93 11.92 -14.68
CA GLU A 107 -1.57 11.35 -14.76
C GLU A 107 -1.10 10.84 -13.40
N PHE A 108 -1.35 11.59 -12.32
CA PHE A 108 -1.09 11.12 -10.96
C PHE A 108 -1.82 9.81 -10.67
N LYS A 109 -3.14 9.73 -10.93
CA LYS A 109 -3.92 8.50 -10.72
C LYS A 109 -3.35 7.35 -11.54
N MET A 110 -2.99 7.58 -12.80
CA MET A 110 -2.39 6.57 -13.68
C MET A 110 -1.07 6.05 -13.11
N MET A 111 -0.18 6.95 -12.68
CA MET A 111 1.11 6.62 -12.09
C MET A 111 0.95 5.83 -10.79
N VAL A 112 0.08 6.27 -9.89
CA VAL A 112 -0.21 5.59 -8.62
C VAL A 112 -0.82 4.20 -8.84
N LYS A 113 -1.74 4.05 -9.80
CA LYS A 113 -2.29 2.73 -10.18
C LYS A 113 -1.21 1.76 -10.68
N ARG A 114 -0.22 2.30 -11.40
CA ARG A 114 0.90 1.50 -11.92
C ARG A 114 1.93 1.20 -10.84
N PHE A 115 2.25 2.19 -10.00
CA PHE A 115 3.30 2.18 -9.00
C PHE A 115 2.82 2.85 -7.69
N PRO A 116 2.04 2.14 -6.84
CA PRO A 116 1.51 2.71 -5.61
C PRO A 116 2.59 3.27 -4.67
N SER A 117 3.83 2.78 -4.78
CA SER A 117 5.02 3.26 -4.08
C SER A 117 5.41 4.70 -4.35
N CYS A 118 4.82 5.38 -5.34
CA CYS A 118 5.07 6.79 -5.57
C CYS A 118 4.33 7.70 -4.57
N ILE A 119 3.31 7.18 -3.87
CA ILE A 119 2.70 7.90 -2.73
C ILE A 119 3.74 8.05 -1.62
N GLY A 120 3.88 9.26 -1.09
CA GLY A 120 4.87 9.62 -0.07
C GLY A 120 6.29 9.84 -0.61
N SER A 121 6.50 9.78 -1.93
CA SER A 121 7.78 10.16 -2.53
C SER A 121 7.97 11.68 -2.47
N SER A 122 9.20 12.13 -2.22
CA SER A 122 9.53 13.57 -2.27
C SER A 122 9.54 14.09 -3.72
N ALA A 123 9.40 15.40 -3.89
CA ALA A 123 9.47 16.05 -5.19
C ALA A 123 10.77 15.71 -5.94
N GLU A 124 11.91 15.70 -5.24
CA GLU A 124 13.22 15.36 -5.81
C GLU A 124 13.26 13.91 -6.31
N THR A 125 12.66 12.99 -5.55
CA THR A 125 12.58 11.57 -5.93
C THR A 125 11.75 11.38 -7.20
N VAL A 126 10.65 12.11 -7.31
CA VAL A 126 9.80 12.07 -8.51
C VAL A 126 10.54 12.65 -9.71
N LYS A 127 11.14 13.84 -9.60
CA LYS A 127 11.94 14.47 -10.68
C LYS A 127 13.04 13.54 -11.21
N LYS A 128 13.81 12.93 -10.30
CA LYS A 128 14.89 12.02 -10.67
C LYS A 128 14.39 10.80 -11.46
N LYS A 129 13.22 10.26 -11.10
CA LYS A 129 12.63 9.11 -11.80
C LYS A 129 12.02 9.49 -13.14
N THR A 130 11.46 10.69 -13.27
CA THR A 130 10.86 11.17 -14.52
C THR A 130 11.92 11.57 -15.55
N GLU A 131 13.05 12.12 -15.13
CA GLU A 131 14.19 12.43 -16.02
C GLU A 131 14.81 11.18 -16.67
N VAL A 132 14.76 10.02 -15.99
CA VAL A 132 15.27 8.75 -16.51
C VAL A 132 14.37 8.19 -17.61
N VAL A 133 13.07 8.49 -17.60
CA VAL A 133 12.10 7.99 -18.59
C VAL A 133 12.09 8.85 -19.86
N VAL A 134 12.42 10.14 -19.78
CA VAL A 134 12.46 11.05 -20.94
C VAL A 134 13.78 10.93 -21.74
N LYS A 135 14.80 10.26 -21.18
CA LYS A 135 16.12 10.07 -21.83
C LYS A 135 16.31 8.68 -22.45
N GLN A 136 15.25 7.88 -22.56
CA GLN A 136 15.22 6.62 -23.32
C GLN A 136 14.33 6.78 -24.55
#